data_AF-A0A1I4E355-F1
#
_entry.id   AF-A0A1I4E355-F1
#
_cell.length_a   1.000
_cell.length_b   1.000
_cell.length_c   1.000
_cell.angle_alpha   90.00
_cell.angle_beta   90.00
_cell.angle_gamma   90.00
#
_symmetry.space_group_name_H-M   'P 1'
#
loop_
_entity.id
_entity.type
_entity.pdbx_description
1 polymer ?
#
loop_
_entity_poly.entity_id
_entity_poly.type
_entity_poly.pdbx_seq_one_letter_code
_entity_poly.pdbx_strand_id
1 'polypeptide(L)'
;MKKLVIAAFASIFIFGSTTTMASGNLESSLTPISAGDILNWMNCRDKKASDSVKSMTKTANGKIVVVKCADANKIVADAQATSK
;
A
#
# COMPACT_ATOMS: atom_id res chain seq x y z
N MET A 1 40.39 -30.99 4.10
CA MET A 1 40.51 -29.68 3.39
C MET A 1 39.22 -29.20 2.73
N LYS A 2 38.49 -30.02 1.96
CA LYS A 2 37.23 -29.60 1.29
C LYS A 2 36.12 -29.12 2.26
N LYS A 3 36.00 -29.74 3.45
CA LYS A 3 34.98 -29.38 4.46
C LYS A 3 35.19 -27.98 5.09
N LEU A 4 36.45 -27.54 5.21
CA LEU A 4 36.78 -26.22 5.76
C LEU A 4 36.43 -25.09 4.77
N VAL A 5 36.63 -25.34 3.47
CA VAL A 5 36.26 -24.39 2.42
C VAL A 5 34.75 -24.20 2.37
N ILE A 6 33.98 -25.29 2.45
CA ILE A 6 32.51 -25.24 2.47
C ILE A 6 32.00 -24.48 3.71
N ALA A 7 32.60 -24.71 4.88
CA ALA A 7 32.24 -24.00 6.10
C ALA A 7 32.53 -22.49 6.01
N ALA A 8 33.62 -22.08 5.35
CA ALA A 8 33.97 -20.68 5.14
C ALA A 8 33.03 -19.96 4.17
N PHE A 9 32.54 -20.63 3.13
CA PHE A 9 31.53 -20.03 2.23
C PHE A 9 30.15 -19.95 2.88
N ALA A 10 29.78 -20.94 3.69
CA ALA A 10 28.53 -20.91 4.46
C ALA A 10 28.51 -19.78 5.50
N SER A 11 29.64 -19.49 6.15
CA SER A 11 29.71 -18.38 7.12
C SER A 11 29.55 -17.02 6.44
N ILE A 12 30.12 -16.80 5.25
CA ILE A 12 29.94 -15.55 4.50
C ILE A 12 28.47 -15.34 4.11
N PHE A 13 27.71 -16.40 3.84
CA PHE A 13 26.27 -16.27 3.54
C PHE A 13 25.43 -15.91 4.78
N ILE A 14 25.80 -16.43 5.95
CA ILE A 14 25.10 -16.18 7.22
C ILE A 14 25.45 -14.80 7.79
N PHE A 15 26.68 -14.32 7.61
CA PHE A 15 27.13 -13.00 8.08
C PHE A 15 27.03 -11.89 7.02
N GLY A 16 26.92 -12.25 5.74
CA GLY A 16 26.83 -11.32 4.61
C GLY A 16 25.41 -10.91 4.23
N SER A 17 24.39 -11.50 4.84
CA SER A 17 23.03 -10.97 4.88
C SER A 17 22.98 -9.78 5.84
N THR A 18 23.78 -8.75 5.54
CA THR A 18 23.52 -7.41 6.03
C THR A 18 22.09 -7.10 5.63
N THR A 19 21.23 -6.99 6.64
CA THR A 19 19.87 -6.52 6.51
C THR A 19 19.87 -5.34 5.54
N THR A 20 19.25 -5.51 4.38
CA THR A 20 18.83 -4.37 3.58
C THR A 20 17.78 -3.67 4.43
N MET A 21 18.24 -2.85 5.37
CA MET A 21 17.42 -1.88 6.04
C MET A 21 17.06 -0.90 4.95
N ALA A 22 15.89 -1.09 4.36
CA ALA A 22 15.26 -0.03 3.63
C ALA A 22 15.23 1.14 4.61
N SER A 23 16.08 2.14 4.36
CA SER A 23 16.05 3.42 5.06
C SER A 23 14.77 4.14 4.63
N GLY A 24 13.65 3.59 5.06
CA GLY A 24 12.37 4.26 5.13
C GLY A 24 12.16 4.59 6.59
N ASN A 25 11.63 5.78 6.88
CA ASN A 25 11.16 6.10 8.21
C ASN A 25 10.28 4.93 8.70
N LEU A 26 10.61 4.34 9.85
CA LEU A 26 9.83 3.22 10.43
C LEU A 26 8.36 3.61 10.65
N GLU A 27 8.12 4.92 10.77
CA GLU A 27 6.82 5.53 10.90
C GLU A 27 6.51 6.38 9.66
N SER A 28 5.37 6.14 9.04
CA SER A 28 4.92 6.99 7.95
C SER A 28 4.32 8.27 8.55
N SER A 29 4.77 9.45 8.10
CA SER A 29 4.09 10.72 8.43
C SER A 29 2.70 10.81 7.80
N LEU A 30 2.40 9.92 6.85
CA LEU A 30 1.09 9.82 6.20
C LEU A 30 0.26 8.76 6.90
N THR A 31 -0.97 9.13 7.24
CA THR A 31 -2.01 8.23 7.73
C THR A 31 -2.22 7.11 6.70
N PRO A 32 -2.18 5.82 7.11
CA PRO A 32 -2.40 4.71 6.20
C PRO A 32 -3.80 4.74 5.58
N ILE A 33 -3.87 4.60 4.25
CA ILE A 33 -5.13 4.49 3.50
C ILE A 33 -5.09 3.16 2.73
N SER A 34 -6.23 2.45 2.66
CA SER A 34 -6.27 1.19 1.92
C SER A 34 -6.05 1.42 0.43
N ALA A 35 -5.34 0.50 -0.25
CA ALA A 35 -5.08 0.61 -1.68
C ALA A 35 -6.39 0.67 -2.50
N GLY A 36 -7.44 -0.03 -2.05
CA GLY A 36 -8.75 0.03 -2.69
C GLY A 36 -9.37 1.42 -2.63
N ASP A 37 -9.23 2.13 -1.51
CA ASP A 37 -9.78 3.48 -1.35
C ASP A 37 -8.97 4.50 -2.18
N ILE A 38 -7.65 4.36 -2.25
CA ILE A 38 -6.80 5.16 -3.15
C ILE A 38 -7.20 4.96 -4.61
N LEU A 39 -7.41 3.71 -5.05
CA LEU A 39 -7.82 3.43 -6.43
C LEU A 39 -9.21 4.00 -6.74
N ASN A 40 -10.15 3.89 -5.80
CA ASN A 40 -11.49 4.49 -5.96
C ASN A 40 -11.41 6.02 -6.00
N TRP A 41 -10.56 6.64 -5.17
CA TRP A 41 -10.29 8.08 -5.20
C TRP A 41 -9.67 8.53 -6.53
N MET A 42 -8.69 7.78 -7.04
CA MET A 42 -8.07 8.03 -8.35
C MET A 42 -9.10 7.94 -9.48
N ASN A 43 -10.00 6.96 -9.43
CA ASN A 43 -11.09 6.79 -10.40
C ASN A 43 -12.12 7.96 -10.37
N CYS A 44 -12.13 8.75 -9.29
CA CYS A 44 -13.01 9.88 -9.07
C CYS A 44 -12.38 11.26 -9.35
N ARG A 45 -11.10 11.36 -9.73
CA ARG A 45 -10.40 12.66 -9.86
C ARG A 45 -11.06 13.64 -10.85
N ASP A 46 -11.58 13.14 -11.97
CA ASP A 46 -12.19 13.96 -13.03
C ASP A 46 -13.72 13.89 -13.03
N LYS A 47 -14.33 13.44 -11.92
CA LYS A 47 -15.77 13.24 -11.78
C LYS A 47 -16.35 14.17 -10.75
N LYS A 48 -17.66 14.46 -10.85
CA LYS A 48 -18.35 15.27 -9.86
C LYS A 48 -18.49 14.46 -8.57
N ALA A 49 -18.52 15.14 -7.42
CA ALA A 49 -18.71 14.47 -6.13
C ALA A 49 -20.05 13.71 -6.05
N SER A 50 -21.07 14.15 -6.79
CA SER A 50 -22.37 13.49 -6.92
C SER A 50 -22.33 12.19 -7.73
N ASP A 51 -21.29 11.98 -8.53
CA ASP A 51 -21.20 10.83 -9.43
C ASP A 51 -20.86 9.55 -8.65
N SER A 52 -21.20 8.42 -9.26
CA SER A 52 -20.86 7.10 -8.74
C SER A 52 -20.01 6.34 -9.75
N VAL A 53 -18.99 5.65 -9.27
CA VAL A 53 -18.09 4.82 -10.07
C VAL A 53 -18.13 3.38 -9.60
N LYS A 54 -17.75 2.47 -10.47
CA LYS A 54 -17.49 1.08 -10.07
C LYS A 54 -16.18 1.04 -9.27
N SER A 55 -16.19 0.28 -8.18
CA SER A 55 -14.97 0.02 -7.41
C SER A 55 -13.96 -0.71 -8.30
N MET A 56 -12.69 -0.35 -8.15
CA MET A 56 -11.62 -1.00 -8.90
C MET A 56 -11.18 -2.34 -8.29
N THR A 57 -11.63 -2.65 -7.07
CA THR A 57 -11.13 -3.81 -6.31
C THR A 57 -12.19 -4.63 -5.58
N LYS A 58 -13.39 -4.08 -5.35
CA LYS A 58 -14.42 -4.76 -4.55
C LYS A 58 -15.58 -5.27 -5.39
N THR A 59 -15.92 -6.54 -5.16
CA THR A 59 -17.16 -7.18 -5.60
C THR A 59 -17.95 -7.68 -4.41
N ALA A 60 -19.27 -7.52 -4.43
CA ALA A 60 -20.19 -8.06 -3.44
C ALA A 60 -21.37 -8.72 -4.16
N ASN A 61 -21.79 -9.90 -3.71
CA ASN A 61 -22.93 -10.65 -4.29
C ASN A 61 -22.82 -10.83 -5.81
N GLY A 62 -21.62 -11.14 -6.31
CA GLY A 62 -21.35 -11.32 -7.74
C GLY A 62 -21.38 -10.04 -8.58
N LYS A 63 -21.48 -8.85 -7.97
CA LYS A 63 -21.50 -7.56 -8.66
C LYS A 63 -20.37 -6.67 -8.18
N ILE A 64 -19.84 -5.83 -9.07
CA ILE A 64 -18.85 -4.81 -8.68
C ILE A 64 -19.54 -3.77 -7.80
N VAL A 65 -18.94 -3.46 -6.65
CA VAL A 65 -19.46 -2.47 -5.71
C VAL A 65 -19.45 -1.09 -6.37
N VAL A 66 -20.51 -0.32 -6.16
CA VAL A 66 -20.59 1.07 -6.63
C VAL A 66 -20.18 2.00 -5.49
N VAL A 67 -19.30 2.95 -5.79
CA VAL A 67 -18.71 3.91 -4.85
C VAL A 67 -19.11 5.31 -5.28
N LYS A 68 -19.64 6.12 -4.35
CA LYS A 68 -19.88 7.55 -4.61
C LYS A 68 -18.57 8.32 -4.51
N CYS A 69 -18.34 9.25 -5.44
CA CYS A 69 -17.10 10.01 -5.45
C CYS A 69 -16.95 10.95 -4.25
N ALA A 70 -18.06 11.46 -3.69
CA ALA A 70 -18.04 12.19 -2.42
C ALA A 70 -17.41 11.36 -1.28
N ASP A 71 -17.77 10.08 -1.18
CA ASP A 71 -17.28 9.21 -0.10
C ASP A 71 -15.79 8.88 -0.29
N ALA A 72 -15.37 8.57 -1.51
CA ALA A 72 -13.97 8.31 -1.83
C ALA A 72 -13.07 9.54 -1.57
N ASN A 73 -13.54 10.73 -1.95
CA ASN A 73 -12.83 11.98 -1.70
C ASN A 73 -12.72 12.30 -0.21
N LYS A 74 -13.78 12.03 0.55
CA LYS A 74 -13.80 12.23 1.99
C LYS A 74 -12.79 11.34 2.72
N ILE A 75 -12.71 10.05 2.38
CA ILE A 75 -11.77 9.11 3.01
C ILE A 75 -10.32 9.62 2.91
N VAL A 76 -9.92 10.09 1.72
CA VAL A 76 -8.56 10.60 1.49
C VAL A 76 -8.36 11.96 2.17
N ALA A 77 -9.35 12.85 2.13
CA ALA A 77 -9.26 14.15 2.80
C ALA A 77 -9.14 14.01 4.33
N ASP A 78 -9.91 13.12 4.95
CA ASP A 78 -9.89 12.86 6.40
C ASP A 78 -8.53 12.29 6.83
N ALA A 79 -7.97 11.37 6.04
CA ALA A 79 -6.63 10.82 6.27
C ALA A 79 -5.53 11.88 6.13
N GLN A 80 -5.64 12.78 5.14
CA GLN A 80 -4.70 13.90 4.98
C GLN A 80 -4.80 14.92 6.13
N ALA A 81 -6.00 15.17 6.64
CA ALA A 81 -6.22 16.05 7.78
C ALA A 81 -5.63 15.49 9.08
N THR A 82 -5.63 14.16 9.24
CA THR A 82 -5.06 13.45 10.39
C THR A 82 -3.53 13.34 10.33
N SER A 83 -2.96 13.49 9.13
CA SER A 83 -1.51 13.44 8.89
C SER A 83 -0.80 14.79 9.12
N LYS A 84 -1.53 15.83 9.55
CA LYS A 84 -1.01 17.15 9.90
C LYS A 84 -0.85 17.28 11.41
#